data_AF-A0A7C5PK98-F1
#
_entry.id   AF-A0A7C5PK98-F1
#
_cell.length_a   1.000
_cell.length_b   1.000
_cell.length_c   1.000
_cell.angle_alpha   90.00
_cell.angle_beta   90.00
_cell.angle_gamma   90.00
#
_symmetry.space_group_name_H-M   'P 1'
#
loop_
_entity.id
_entity.type
_entity.pdbx_description
1 polymer ?
#
loop_
_entity_poly.entity_id
_entity_poly.type
_entity_poly.pdbx_seq_one_letter_code
_entity_poly.pdbx_strand_id
1 'polypeptide(L)'
;MGRRRKQASFRDLKTLEDFDWSFNRSIKRSHIYELGTCKFLEESRDILFVEPPGVGKSHLCQALGMQAIRQGHTVYYYRSIFDVVRDFLREENLGEDEKVLGRYLKPELLIIDDMGMKQLPKRSGEYLFEIIMRRHQNRSTIMTSNRPIEEWGKLLQDGPSATALLDGFMSVAEIISIKGKSCRSKRLGVAAKKKSL
;
A
#
# COMPACT_ATOMS: atom_id res chain seq x y z
N MET A 1 -17.75 10.45 8.84
CA MET A 1 -16.73 9.60 9.50
C MET A 1 -17.04 8.10 9.44
N GLY A 2 -18.08 7.59 10.13
CA GLY A 2 -18.30 6.15 10.30
C GLY A 2 -18.48 5.32 9.02
N ARG A 3 -19.20 5.84 8.02
CA ARG A 3 -19.41 5.16 6.71
C ARG A 3 -18.11 5.00 5.92
N ARG A 4 -17.32 6.07 5.79
CA ARG A 4 -16.01 6.06 5.08
C ARG A 4 -15.00 5.14 5.78
N ARG A 5 -15.01 5.12 7.12
CA ARG A 5 -14.17 4.19 7.91
C ARG A 5 -14.51 2.72 7.64
N LYS A 6 -15.80 2.37 7.58
CA LYS A 6 -16.23 1.00 7.25
C LYS A 6 -15.84 0.63 5.81
N GLN A 7 -16.01 1.55 4.87
CA GLN A 7 -15.65 1.36 3.47
C GLN A 7 -14.13 1.18 3.27
N ALA A 8 -13.32 1.85 4.08
CA ALA A 8 -11.87 1.74 3.99
C ALA A 8 -11.33 0.35 4.32
N SER A 9 -12.07 -0.51 5.03
CA SER A 9 -11.64 -1.90 5.29
C SER A 9 -10.25 -2.00 5.95
N PHE A 10 -9.89 -1.04 6.81
CA PHE A 10 -8.61 -1.09 7.54
C PHE A 10 -8.55 -2.33 8.44
N ARG A 11 -7.36 -2.93 8.49
CA ARG A 11 -7.08 -4.05 9.41
C ARG A 11 -7.14 -3.61 10.86
N ASP A 12 -6.45 -2.51 11.17
CA ASP A 12 -6.34 -1.93 12.49
C ASP A 12 -6.54 -0.42 12.40
N LEU A 13 -7.02 0.21 13.47
CA LEU A 13 -7.05 1.67 13.55
C LEU A 13 -5.65 2.14 13.99
N LYS A 14 -4.85 2.59 13.03
CA LYS A 14 -3.53 3.18 13.27
C LYS A 14 -3.55 4.66 12.92
N THR A 15 -2.88 5.47 13.73
CA THR A 15 -2.72 6.90 13.47
C THR A 15 -1.25 7.31 13.44
N LEU A 16 -0.98 8.54 13.01
CA LEU A 16 0.39 9.09 13.01
C LEU A 16 0.88 9.33 14.43
N GLU A 17 -0.03 9.59 15.37
CA GLU A 17 0.27 9.76 16.79
C GLU A 17 0.72 8.44 17.44
N ASP A 18 0.18 7.31 16.98
CA ASP A 18 0.58 5.97 17.46
C ASP A 18 1.93 5.48 16.90
N PHE A 19 2.53 6.20 15.95
CA PHE A 19 3.77 5.77 15.32
C PHE A 19 4.97 6.09 16.22
N ASP A 20 5.75 5.06 16.57
CA ASP A 20 6.99 5.23 17.32
C ASP A 20 8.09 5.81 16.43
N TRP A 21 8.21 7.14 16.40
CA TRP A 21 9.25 7.86 15.64
C TRP A 21 10.67 7.59 16.14
N SER A 22 10.84 7.11 17.37
CA SER A 22 12.16 6.73 17.90
C SER A 22 12.65 5.41 17.30
N PHE A 23 11.72 4.57 16.82
CA PHE A 23 11.99 3.26 16.28
C PHE A 23 12.81 3.32 14.99
N ASN A 24 12.49 4.27 14.10
CA ASN A 24 13.15 4.41 12.82
C ASN A 24 13.45 5.87 12.47
N ARG A 25 14.67 6.30 12.78
CA ARG A 25 15.16 7.66 12.51
C ARG A 25 15.42 7.97 11.03
N SER A 26 15.41 6.97 10.15
CA SER A 26 15.54 7.22 8.70
C SER A 26 14.29 7.88 8.12
N ILE A 27 13.15 7.72 8.79
CA ILE A 27 11.88 8.33 8.39
C ILE A 27 11.86 9.77 8.87
N LYS A 28 11.91 10.71 7.94
CA LYS A 28 11.75 12.13 8.27
C LYS A 28 10.32 12.38 8.73
N ARG A 29 10.13 12.61 10.04
CA ARG A 29 8.82 12.87 10.64
C ARG A 29 8.08 14.00 9.93
N SER A 30 8.75 15.13 9.68
CA SER A 30 8.16 16.28 8.96
C SER A 30 7.54 15.89 7.63
N HIS A 31 8.26 15.05 6.86
CA HIS A 31 7.82 14.59 5.57
C HIS A 31 6.57 13.69 5.64
N ILE A 32 6.49 12.77 6.60
CA ILE A 32 5.27 11.96 6.77
C ILE A 32 4.08 12.80 7.23
N TYR A 33 4.31 13.83 8.06
CA TYR A 33 3.25 14.75 8.46
C TYR A 33 2.79 15.64 7.29
N GLU A 34 3.69 16.02 6.39
CA GLU A 34 3.35 16.66 5.12
C GLU A 34 2.43 15.77 4.28
N LEU A 35 2.75 14.48 4.11
CA LEU A 35 1.84 13.53 3.46
C LEU A 35 0.49 13.43 4.19
N GLY A 36 0.49 13.56 5.52
CA GLY A 36 -0.70 13.61 6.35
C GLY A 36 -1.62 14.80 6.08
N THR A 37 -1.16 15.85 5.39
CA THR A 37 -1.99 16.96 4.89
C THR A 37 -2.85 16.56 3.69
N CYS A 38 -2.63 15.38 3.11
CA CYS A 38 -3.34 14.87 1.93
C CYS A 38 -3.18 15.69 0.65
N LYS A 39 -2.26 16.67 0.60
CA LYS A 39 -1.97 17.44 -0.62
C LYS A 39 -1.63 16.57 -1.84
N PHE A 40 -0.97 15.44 -1.61
CA PHE A 40 -0.65 14.47 -2.66
C PHE A 40 -1.90 13.92 -3.37
N LEU A 41 -3.08 13.90 -2.71
CA LEU A 41 -4.36 13.50 -3.32
C LEU A 41 -4.85 14.53 -4.34
N GLU A 42 -4.62 15.82 -4.09
CA GLU A 42 -4.98 16.91 -5.01
C GLU A 42 -4.08 16.92 -6.24
N GLU A 43 -2.82 16.53 -6.06
CA GLU A 43 -1.82 16.42 -7.13
C GLU A 43 -1.91 15.09 -7.90
N SER A 44 -2.86 14.21 -7.56
CA SER A 44 -2.97 12.84 -8.08
C SER A 44 -1.64 12.08 -8.03
N ARG A 45 -0.84 12.34 -7.00
CA ARG A 45 0.50 11.77 -6.84
C ARG A 45 0.43 10.43 -6.14
N ASP A 46 1.18 9.46 -6.64
CA ASP A 46 1.30 8.14 -6.02
C ASP A 46 2.42 8.14 -4.97
N ILE A 47 2.34 7.22 -4.00
CA ILE A 47 3.37 7.06 -2.97
C ILE A 47 3.76 5.59 -2.90
N LEU A 48 5.06 5.32 -2.89
CA LEU A 48 5.60 3.97 -2.72
C LEU A 48 6.53 3.89 -1.52
N PHE A 49 6.12 3.11 -0.52
CA PHE A 49 7.00 2.73 0.58
C PHE A 49 7.77 1.44 0.23
N VAL A 50 9.10 1.52 0.16
CA VAL A 50 9.97 0.38 -0.17
C VAL A 50 10.82 -0.01 1.03
N GLU A 51 11.43 -1.21 0.96
CA GLU A 51 12.49 -1.77 1.82
C GLU A 51 12.01 -2.82 2.87
N PRO A 52 12.85 -3.38 3.79
CA PRO A 52 12.60 -4.71 4.35
C PRO A 52 11.38 -4.78 5.29
N PRO A 53 10.88 -5.99 5.57
CA PRO A 53 9.67 -6.17 6.36
C PRO A 53 9.80 -5.70 7.81
N GLY A 54 8.74 -5.03 8.28
CA GLY A 54 8.61 -4.63 9.69
C GLY A 54 9.27 -3.30 10.04
N VAL A 55 9.53 -2.44 9.06
CA VAL A 55 10.06 -1.08 9.30
C VAL A 55 8.99 -0.01 9.54
N GLY A 56 7.69 -0.37 9.47
CA GLY A 56 6.57 0.53 9.76
C GLY A 56 5.66 0.89 8.57
N LYS A 57 5.95 0.43 7.34
CA LYS A 57 5.21 0.78 6.11
C LYS A 57 3.68 0.64 6.24
N SER A 58 3.20 -0.53 6.66
CA SER A 58 1.76 -0.81 6.83
C SER A 58 1.08 0.05 7.89
N HIS A 59 1.82 0.47 8.93
CA HIS A 59 1.30 1.42 9.93
C HIS A 59 1.14 2.78 9.28
N LEU A 60 2.18 3.28 8.59
CA LEU A 60 2.15 4.58 7.93
C LEU A 60 1.02 4.66 6.90
N CYS A 61 0.82 3.62 6.10
CA CYS A 61 -0.27 3.58 5.13
C CYS A 61 -1.65 3.70 5.78
N GLN A 62 -1.91 2.94 6.85
CA GLN A 62 -3.17 3.04 7.58
C GLN A 62 -3.33 4.40 8.28
N ALA A 63 -2.25 4.95 8.81
CA ALA A 63 -2.25 6.26 9.44
C ALA A 63 -2.54 7.39 8.44
N LEU A 64 -1.92 7.38 7.27
CA LEU A 64 -2.20 8.32 6.18
C LEU A 64 -3.63 8.16 5.65
N GLY A 65 -4.08 6.91 5.46
CA GLY A 65 -5.47 6.64 5.10
C GLY A 65 -6.46 7.15 6.14
N MET A 66 -6.13 7.06 7.43
CA MET A 66 -6.97 7.62 8.49
C MET A 66 -7.02 9.15 8.42
N GLN A 67 -5.89 9.81 8.15
CA GLN A 67 -5.89 11.27 7.94
C GLN A 67 -6.73 11.67 6.74
N ALA A 68 -6.64 10.94 5.62
CA ALA A 68 -7.48 11.17 4.45
C ALA A 68 -8.98 11.04 4.78
N ILE A 69 -9.38 10.02 5.55
CA ILE A 69 -10.78 9.87 6.01
C ILE A 69 -11.21 11.03 6.91
N ARG A 70 -10.33 11.49 7.81
CA ARG A 70 -10.61 12.62 8.71
C ARG A 70 -10.85 13.90 7.94
N GLN A 71 -10.14 14.09 6.83
CA GLN A 71 -10.28 15.23 5.93
C GLN A 71 -11.44 15.07 4.92
N GLY A 72 -12.15 13.94 4.93
CA GLY A 72 -13.37 13.75 4.16
C GLY A 72 -13.20 12.89 2.91
N HIS A 73 -11.98 12.46 2.58
CA HIS A 73 -11.71 11.62 1.41
C HIS A 73 -12.19 10.19 1.59
N THR A 74 -12.54 9.59 0.47
CA THR A 74 -12.84 8.16 0.34
C THR A 74 -11.56 7.35 0.22
N VAL A 75 -11.43 6.33 1.07
CA VAL A 75 -10.26 5.47 1.11
C VAL A 75 -10.71 4.02 0.93
N TYR A 76 -9.91 3.23 0.23
CA TYR A 76 -10.02 1.77 0.22
C TYR A 76 -8.66 1.16 0.52
N TYR A 77 -8.58 0.43 1.63
CA TYR A 77 -7.38 -0.27 2.05
C TYR A 77 -7.41 -1.71 1.55
N TYR A 78 -6.42 -2.00 0.74
CA TYR A 78 -6.25 -3.25 0.04
C TYR A 78 -5.02 -3.99 0.57
N ARG A 79 -5.26 -5.15 1.17
CA ARG A 79 -4.28 -5.84 2.01
C ARG A 79 -3.26 -6.66 1.23
N SER A 80 -3.67 -7.30 0.14
CA SER A 80 -2.81 -8.24 -0.57
C SER A 80 -3.36 -8.59 -1.94
N ILE A 81 -2.53 -8.48 -3.00
CA ILE A 81 -2.90 -8.74 -4.42
C ILE A 81 -3.66 -10.06 -4.66
N PHE A 82 -3.50 -11.05 -3.77
CA PHE A 82 -4.24 -12.32 -3.80
C PHE A 82 -5.76 -12.17 -3.67
N ASP A 83 -6.25 -11.16 -2.96
CA ASP A 83 -7.69 -10.95 -2.76
C ASP A 83 -8.35 -10.40 -4.04
N VAL A 84 -7.69 -9.46 -4.75
CA VAL A 84 -8.02 -8.98 -6.11
C VAL A 84 -8.03 -10.15 -7.06
N VAL A 85 -6.94 -10.93 -7.11
CA VAL A 85 -6.91 -12.05 -8.06
C VAL A 85 -8.03 -13.03 -7.78
N ARG A 86 -8.36 -13.29 -6.51
CA ARG A 86 -9.51 -14.11 -6.16
C ARG A 86 -10.84 -13.48 -6.62
N ASP A 87 -11.02 -12.18 -6.43
CA ASP A 87 -12.22 -11.46 -6.84
C ASP A 87 -12.37 -11.46 -8.37
N PHE A 88 -11.30 -11.13 -9.11
CA PHE A 88 -11.28 -11.17 -10.58
C PHE A 88 -11.45 -12.59 -11.13
N LEU A 89 -10.75 -13.61 -10.59
CA LEU A 89 -10.93 -15.00 -11.05
C LEU A 89 -12.34 -15.55 -10.79
N ARG A 90 -13.03 -15.05 -9.76
CA ARG A 90 -14.43 -15.42 -9.49
C ARG A 90 -15.38 -14.77 -10.48
N GLU A 91 -15.15 -13.49 -10.81
CA GLU A 91 -16.06 -12.68 -11.62
C GLU A 91 -15.78 -12.73 -13.14
N GLU A 92 -14.59 -13.18 -13.57
CA GLU A 92 -14.28 -13.48 -14.98
C GLU A 92 -15.22 -14.56 -15.54
N ASN A 93 -15.70 -15.47 -14.68
CA ASN A 93 -16.72 -16.47 -15.02
C ASN A 93 -18.15 -15.91 -15.13
N LEU A 94 -18.38 -14.68 -14.67
CA LEU A 94 -19.69 -14.03 -14.59
C LEU A 94 -19.80 -12.79 -15.50
N GLY A 95 -18.70 -12.35 -16.12
CA GLY A 95 -18.64 -11.15 -16.96
C GLY A 95 -18.80 -9.83 -16.18
N GLU A 96 -18.49 -9.82 -14.88
CA GLU A 96 -18.69 -8.65 -14.00
C GLU A 96 -17.40 -7.85 -13.70
N ASP A 97 -16.34 -8.04 -14.49
CA ASP A 97 -15.00 -7.47 -14.26
C ASP A 97 -15.01 -5.95 -14.04
N GLU A 98 -15.87 -5.20 -14.73
CA GLU A 98 -16.01 -3.75 -14.55
C GLU A 98 -16.54 -3.36 -13.16
N LYS A 99 -17.42 -4.19 -12.56
CA LYS A 99 -17.94 -3.93 -11.21
C LYS A 99 -16.84 -4.12 -10.17
N VAL A 100 -15.99 -5.15 -10.34
CA VAL A 100 -14.81 -5.38 -9.48
C VAL A 100 -13.85 -4.21 -9.59
N LEU A 101 -13.44 -3.86 -10.81
CA LEU A 101 -12.56 -2.72 -11.10
C LEU A 101 -13.09 -1.44 -10.46
N GLY A 102 -14.39 -1.19 -10.57
CA GLY A 102 -15.05 -0.02 -9.98
C GLY A 102 -14.79 0.13 -8.47
N ARG A 103 -14.59 -0.95 -7.71
CA ARG A 103 -14.26 -0.87 -6.27
C ARG A 103 -12.86 -0.28 -6.02
N TYR A 104 -11.92 -0.55 -6.93
CA TYR A 104 -10.54 -0.09 -6.86
C TYR A 104 -10.34 1.30 -7.49
N LEU A 105 -11.16 1.65 -8.49
CA LEU A 105 -11.05 2.92 -9.21
C LEU A 105 -11.79 4.09 -8.54
N LYS A 106 -12.92 3.83 -7.88
CA LYS A 106 -13.78 4.88 -7.29
C LYS A 106 -13.15 5.65 -6.10
N PRO A 107 -12.41 5.03 -5.17
CA PRO A 107 -11.86 5.73 -4.01
C PRO A 107 -10.86 6.81 -4.42
N GLU A 108 -10.90 7.95 -3.71
CA GLU A 108 -9.90 9.02 -3.84
C GLU A 108 -8.51 8.52 -3.50
N LEU A 109 -8.40 7.67 -2.48
CA LEU A 109 -7.16 7.02 -2.09
C LEU A 109 -7.33 5.50 -2.11
N LEU A 110 -6.50 4.83 -2.91
CA LEU A 110 -6.32 3.39 -2.87
C LEU A 110 -5.02 3.08 -2.14
N ILE A 111 -5.03 2.14 -1.19
CA ILE A 111 -3.82 1.70 -0.49
C ILE A 111 -3.60 0.23 -0.79
N ILE A 112 -2.47 -0.15 -1.39
CA ILE A 112 -2.07 -1.52 -1.70
C ILE A 112 -0.88 -1.91 -0.82
N ASP A 113 -1.12 -2.74 0.19
CA ASP A 113 -0.11 -3.10 1.18
C ASP A 113 0.51 -4.48 0.95
N ASP A 114 1.70 -4.67 1.51
CA ASP A 114 2.45 -5.92 1.67
C ASP A 114 2.84 -6.65 0.37
N MET A 115 3.18 -5.89 -0.70
CA MET A 115 3.73 -6.49 -1.92
C MET A 115 5.09 -7.16 -1.65
N GLY A 116 5.36 -8.26 -2.36
CA GLY A 116 6.66 -8.92 -2.36
C GLY A 116 6.90 -9.97 -1.27
N MET A 117 5.95 -10.21 -0.35
CA MET A 117 6.07 -11.24 0.70
C MET A 117 5.81 -12.68 0.21
N LYS A 118 5.02 -12.84 -0.85
CA LYS A 118 4.65 -14.14 -1.42
C LYS A 118 4.72 -14.07 -2.94
N GLN A 119 4.88 -15.21 -3.60
CA GLN A 119 4.74 -15.28 -5.06
C GLN A 119 3.30 -14.97 -5.45
N LEU A 120 3.12 -14.03 -6.36
CA LEU A 120 1.80 -13.64 -6.80
C LEU A 120 1.19 -14.75 -7.67
N PRO A 121 -0.14 -14.94 -7.64
CA PRO A 121 -0.80 -15.80 -8.61
C PRO A 121 -0.54 -15.34 -10.06
N LYS A 122 -0.75 -16.22 -11.04
CA LYS A 122 -0.73 -15.82 -12.46
C LYS A 122 -1.73 -14.68 -12.72
N ARG A 123 -1.46 -13.82 -13.70
CA ARG A 123 -2.26 -12.62 -14.07
C ARG A 123 -2.35 -11.51 -13.01
N SER A 124 -1.75 -11.67 -11.83
CA SER A 124 -1.73 -10.60 -10.81
C SER A 124 -1.09 -9.31 -11.32
N GLY A 125 -0.07 -9.43 -12.17
CA GLY A 125 0.60 -8.31 -12.79
C GLY A 125 -0.32 -7.51 -13.69
N GLU A 126 -1.09 -8.18 -14.54
CA GLU A 126 -2.06 -7.57 -15.46
C GLU A 126 -3.13 -6.78 -14.71
N TYR A 127 -3.75 -7.38 -13.68
CA TYR A 127 -4.79 -6.67 -12.89
C TYR A 127 -4.22 -5.48 -12.12
N LEU A 128 -3.03 -5.62 -11.55
CA LEU A 128 -2.39 -4.52 -10.85
C LEU A 128 -2.04 -3.39 -11.84
N PHE A 129 -1.51 -3.74 -13.00
CA PHE A 129 -1.22 -2.78 -14.06
C PHE A 129 -2.48 -2.03 -14.48
N GLU A 130 -3.58 -2.73 -14.72
CA GLU A 130 -4.86 -2.12 -15.12
C GLU A 130 -5.38 -1.12 -14.08
N ILE A 131 -5.31 -1.49 -12.79
CA ILE A 131 -5.74 -0.61 -11.70
C ILE A 131 -4.84 0.63 -11.61
N ILE A 132 -3.52 0.45 -11.66
CA ILE A 132 -2.57 1.55 -11.53
C ILE A 132 -2.67 2.49 -12.72
N MET A 133 -2.71 1.98 -13.95
CA MET A 133 -2.81 2.80 -15.15
C MET A 133 -4.11 3.61 -15.22
N ARG A 134 -5.25 3.03 -14.85
CA ARG A 134 -6.52 3.78 -14.85
C ARG A 134 -6.60 4.84 -13.76
N ARG A 135 -5.86 4.66 -12.66
CA ARG A 135 -5.79 5.64 -11.55
C ARG A 135 -4.73 6.71 -11.78
N HIS A 136 -3.67 6.39 -12.52
CA HIS A 136 -2.56 7.28 -12.82
C HIS A 136 -3.06 8.65 -13.27
N GLN A 137 -2.53 9.71 -12.64
CA GLN A 137 -2.89 11.12 -12.85
C GLN A 137 -4.36 11.51 -12.57
N ASN A 138 -5.24 10.55 -12.27
CA ASN A 138 -6.65 10.79 -11.94
C ASN A 138 -6.93 10.68 -10.44
N ARG A 139 -6.25 9.77 -9.73
CA ARG A 139 -6.44 9.45 -8.32
C ARG A 139 -5.15 8.89 -7.72
N SER A 140 -4.89 9.17 -6.46
CA SER A 140 -3.68 8.70 -5.79
C SER A 140 -3.75 7.27 -5.28
N THR A 141 -2.61 6.60 -5.32
CA THR A 141 -2.40 5.26 -4.81
C THR A 141 -1.18 5.23 -3.89
N ILE A 142 -1.35 4.65 -2.71
CA ILE A 142 -0.23 4.33 -1.81
C ILE A 142 0.07 2.85 -1.94
N MET A 143 1.32 2.49 -2.18
CA MET A 143 1.78 1.11 -2.24
C MET A 143 2.86 0.84 -1.20
N THR A 144 2.93 -0.40 -0.70
CA THR A 144 4.11 -0.88 0.04
C THR A 144 4.71 -2.12 -0.60
N SER A 145 6.03 -2.18 -0.64
CA SER A 145 6.78 -3.33 -1.12
C SER A 145 7.88 -3.73 -0.14
N ASN A 146 8.04 -5.03 0.04
CA ASN A 146 9.16 -5.64 0.77
C ASN A 146 10.29 -6.07 -0.16
N ARG A 147 10.14 -5.87 -1.48
CA ARG A 147 11.17 -6.10 -2.48
C ARG A 147 11.61 -4.79 -3.14
N PRO A 148 12.88 -4.67 -3.54
CA PRO A 148 13.33 -3.62 -4.44
C PRO A 148 12.49 -3.61 -5.73
N ILE A 149 12.39 -2.45 -6.35
CA ILE A 149 11.55 -2.21 -7.52
C ILE A 149 12.07 -3.02 -8.73
N GLU A 150 13.38 -3.18 -8.80
CA GLU A 150 14.11 -3.95 -9.81
C GLU A 150 13.72 -5.44 -9.80
N GLU A 151 13.19 -5.93 -8.67
CA GLU A 151 12.71 -7.31 -8.55
C GLU A 151 11.24 -7.49 -8.93
N TRP A 152 10.50 -6.43 -9.28
CA TRP A 152 9.07 -6.52 -9.58
C TRP A 152 8.79 -7.33 -10.85
N GLY A 153 9.70 -7.32 -11.83
CA GLY A 153 9.61 -8.19 -13.00
C GLY A 153 9.51 -9.67 -12.62
N LYS A 154 10.30 -10.12 -11.63
CA LYS A 154 10.26 -11.49 -11.11
C LYS A 154 9.01 -11.73 -10.26
N LEU A 155 8.56 -10.72 -9.52
CA LEU A 155 7.39 -10.82 -8.63
C LEU A 155 6.09 -10.97 -9.41
N LEU A 156 5.93 -10.19 -10.49
CA LEU A 156 4.72 -10.13 -11.29
C LEU A 156 4.63 -11.28 -12.31
N GLN A 157 5.74 -12.01 -12.54
CA GLN A 157 5.83 -13.17 -13.44
C GLN A 157 5.39 -12.86 -14.89
N ASP A 158 5.43 -11.59 -15.26
CA ASP A 158 5.04 -11.08 -16.57
C ASP A 158 5.95 -9.89 -16.91
N GLY A 159 6.96 -10.14 -17.75
CA GLY A 159 7.99 -9.16 -18.10
C GLY A 159 7.44 -7.88 -18.72
N PRO A 160 6.62 -7.96 -19.78
CA PRO A 160 5.99 -6.79 -20.40
C PRO A 160 5.11 -5.97 -19.45
N SER A 161 4.17 -6.60 -18.73
CA SER A 161 3.28 -5.88 -17.82
C SER A 161 4.04 -5.28 -16.62
N ALA A 162 5.07 -5.98 -16.13
CA ALA A 162 5.92 -5.44 -15.08
C ALA A 162 6.68 -4.20 -15.54
N THR A 163 7.30 -4.23 -16.73
CA THR A 163 8.01 -3.07 -17.26
C THR A 163 7.07 -1.89 -17.46
N ALA A 164 5.90 -2.11 -18.07
CA ALA A 164 4.92 -1.04 -18.28
C ALA A 164 4.39 -0.46 -16.94
N LEU A 165 4.16 -1.32 -15.94
CA LEU A 165 3.77 -0.89 -14.61
C LEU A 165 4.85 -0.03 -13.97
N LEU A 166 6.10 -0.49 -14.04
CA LEU A 166 7.25 0.25 -13.54
C LEU A 166 7.36 1.61 -14.23
N ASP A 167 7.33 1.67 -15.55
CA ASP A 167 7.45 2.93 -16.29
C ASP A 167 6.32 3.92 -15.96
N GLY A 168 5.08 3.45 -15.94
CA GLY A 168 3.92 4.29 -15.66
C GLY A 168 3.87 4.77 -14.21
N PHE A 169 3.99 3.86 -13.24
CA PHE A 169 3.93 4.19 -11.82
C PHE A 169 5.12 5.06 -11.38
N MET A 170 6.33 4.77 -11.84
CA MET A 170 7.55 5.48 -11.44
C MET A 170 7.62 6.90 -11.97
N SER A 171 6.86 7.24 -13.02
CA SER A 171 6.87 8.59 -13.60
C SER A 171 6.34 9.66 -12.64
N VAL A 172 5.50 9.30 -11.66
CA VAL A 172 4.87 10.24 -10.71
C VAL A 172 4.88 9.77 -9.27
N ALA A 173 5.23 8.50 -9.01
CA ALA A 173 5.28 8.01 -7.65
C ALA A 173 6.43 8.62 -6.85
N GLU A 174 6.10 9.14 -5.67
CA GLU A 174 7.07 9.50 -4.67
C GLU A 174 7.56 8.24 -3.94
N ILE A 175 8.84 7.92 -4.11
CA ILE A 175 9.45 6.72 -3.53
C ILE A 175 10.07 7.06 -2.17
N ILE A 176 9.52 6.45 -1.12
CA ILE A 176 9.96 6.63 0.26
C ILE A 176 10.63 5.34 0.75
N SER A 177 11.95 5.38 0.76
CA SER A 177 12.81 4.28 1.22
C SER A 177 12.94 4.30 2.75
N ILE A 178 12.46 3.25 3.43
CA ILE A 178 12.45 3.19 4.89
C ILE A 178 13.49 2.19 5.42
N LYS A 179 14.69 2.70 5.75
CA LYS A 179 15.81 1.89 6.26
C LYS A 179 15.67 1.62 7.73
N GLY A 180 15.83 0.39 8.19
CA GLY A 180 15.83 0.11 9.63
C GLY A 180 15.76 -1.36 9.99
N LYS A 181 15.98 -1.65 11.28
CA LYS A 181 15.76 -2.99 11.84
C LYS A 181 14.25 -3.26 11.92
N SER A 182 13.85 -4.52 11.87
CA SER A 182 12.43 -4.91 11.96
C SER A 182 11.85 -4.71 13.37
N CYS A 183 10.66 -4.12 13.47
CA CYS A 183 9.96 -3.90 14.74
C CYS A 183 9.51 -5.22 15.36
N ARG A 184 9.27 -6.23 14.51
CA ARG A 184 8.88 -7.58 14.90
C ARG A 184 10.02 -8.29 15.65
N SER A 185 11.26 -8.10 15.22
CA SER A 185 12.45 -8.66 15.89
C SER A 185 12.66 -8.05 17.29
N LYS A 186 12.40 -6.76 17.49
CA LYS A 186 12.43 -6.16 18.84
C LYS A 186 11.35 -6.74 19.76
N ARG A 187 10.10 -6.90 19.27
CA ARG A 187 9.02 -7.53 20.06
C ARG A 187 9.35 -8.96 20.48
N LEU A 188 9.93 -9.76 19.58
CA LEU A 188 10.36 -11.13 19.90
C LEU A 188 11.50 -11.17 20.92
N GLY A 189 12.47 -10.25 20.84
CA GLY A 189 13.57 -10.15 21.83
C GLY A 189 13.11 -9.73 23.23
N VAL A 190 12.08 -8.88 23.34
CA VAL A 190 11.49 -8.48 24.62
C VAL A 190 10.64 -9.61 25.23
N ALA A 191 9.92 -10.37 24.41
CA ALA A 191 9.13 -11.52 24.86
C ALA A 191 10.02 -12.69 25.34
N ALA A 192 11.18 -12.92 24.71
CA ALA A 192 12.13 -13.95 25.11
C ALA A 192 12.77 -13.66 26.49
N LYS A 193 13.10 -12.39 26.78
CA LYS A 193 13.65 -11.97 28.09
C LYS A 193 12.65 -12.06 29.24
N LYS A 194 11.34 -11.93 28.97
CA LYS A 194 10.29 -12.08 30.00
C LYS A 194 9.98 -13.54 30.36
N LYS A 195 10.40 -14.52 29.57
CA LYS A 195 10.25 -15.96 29.87
C LYS A 195 11.48 -16.57 30.55
N SER A 196 12.55 -15.81 30.71
CA SER A 196 13.83 -16.24 31.31
C SER A 196 14.12 -15.55 32.64
N LEU A 197 13.08 -14.95 33.25
CA LEU A 197 13.07 -14.36 34.59
C LEU A 197 11.94 -15.01 35.41
#